data_AF-A0A1C6JRQ3-F1
#
_entry.id   AF-A0A1C6JRQ3-F1
#
_cell.length_a   1.000
_cell.length_b   1.000
_cell.length_c   1.000
_cell.angle_alpha   90.00
_cell.angle_beta   90.00
_cell.angle_gamma   90.00
#
_symmetry.space_group_name_H-M   'P 1'
#
loop_
_entity.id
_entity.type
_entity.pdbx_description
1 polymer ?
#
loop_
_entity_poly.entity_id
_entity_poly.type
_entity_poly.pdbx_seq_one_letter_code
_entity_poly.pdbx_strand_id
1 'polypeptide(L)'
;MIPASCLTVRENASPLKKVLHIIFTLYGMHEGITARELNMEKFRKHLNDFENGIMPNQTQKEQEQQKTETKEFGWLSPTGVFTESPFGTHEESAEQICERKGFTDEYWKWVKESGDNEIGHLMRDFLSEVKGYCLIHNPSGYAGYIVTNMKALTKHQKDFLYNYFMDMGDRFKAEQFVE
;
A
#
# COMPACT_ATOMS: atom_id res chain seq x y z
N MET A 1 70.76 -15.67 19.97
CA MET A 1 69.85 -15.11 20.98
C MET A 1 68.46 -15.06 20.38
N ILE A 2 67.47 -15.47 21.17
CA ILE A 2 66.13 -15.96 20.80
C ILE A 2 65.17 -14.81 20.43
N PRO A 3 64.24 -14.97 19.45
CA PRO A 3 63.16 -14.03 19.20
C PRO A 3 61.91 -14.37 20.04
N ALA A 4 61.17 -13.37 20.52
CA ALA A 4 59.87 -13.57 21.16
C ALA A 4 58.86 -12.49 20.72
N SER A 5 57.90 -12.97 19.94
CA SER A 5 56.52 -12.50 19.72
C SER A 5 55.82 -11.82 20.89
N CYS A 6 54.97 -10.81 20.61
CA CYS A 6 53.68 -10.69 21.32
C CYS A 6 52.61 -9.84 20.59
N LEU A 7 51.59 -10.55 20.11
CA LEU A 7 50.15 -10.23 20.01
C LEU A 7 49.66 -8.82 19.63
N THR A 8 49.04 -8.78 18.45
CA THR A 8 47.82 -8.03 18.11
C THR A 8 46.77 -8.09 19.23
N VAL A 9 46.50 -6.96 19.88
CA VAL A 9 45.29 -6.77 20.70
C VAL A 9 44.20 -6.19 19.79
N ARG A 10 43.26 -7.03 19.37
CA ARG A 10 41.97 -6.58 18.85
C ARG A 10 41.19 -5.97 20.02
N GLU A 11 40.99 -4.65 20.02
CA GLU A 11 40.11 -3.97 20.96
C GLU A 11 38.65 -4.39 20.72
N ASN A 12 38.20 -5.43 21.41
CA ASN A 12 36.78 -5.71 21.58
C ASN A 12 36.21 -4.65 22.53
N ALA A 13 35.65 -3.57 21.98
CA ALA A 13 34.91 -2.59 22.76
C ALA A 13 33.76 -3.28 23.52
N SER A 14 33.77 -3.18 24.85
CA SER A 14 32.79 -3.83 25.72
C SER A 14 31.35 -3.41 25.39
N PRO A 15 30.35 -4.29 25.56
CA PRO A 15 28.94 -3.98 25.29
C PRO A 15 28.46 -2.69 25.98
N LEU A 16 28.97 -2.41 27.19
CA LEU A 16 28.67 -1.18 27.92
C LEU A 16 29.16 0.10 27.22
N LYS A 17 30.30 0.07 26.51
CA LYS A 17 30.78 1.24 25.74
C LYS A 17 29.88 1.54 24.54
N LYS A 18 29.33 0.51 23.89
CA LYS A 18 28.38 0.66 22.78
C LYS A 18 27.03 1.20 23.26
N VAL A 19 26.51 0.68 24.38
CA VAL A 19 25.26 1.16 24.98
C VAL A 19 25.39 2.61 25.45
N LEU A 20 26.51 2.96 26.10
CA LEU A 20 26.75 4.33 26.55
C LEU A 20 26.89 5.31 25.37
N HIS A 21 27.53 4.89 24.26
CA HIS A 21 27.60 5.70 23.04
C HIS A 21 26.21 5.92 22.42
N ILE A 22 25.38 4.87 22.31
CA ILE A 22 24.01 4.99 21.78
C ILE A 22 23.16 5.93 22.65
N ILE A 23 23.23 5.81 23.98
CA ILE A 23 22.53 6.71 24.90
C ILE A 23 23.02 8.15 24.68
N PHE A 24 24.34 8.37 24.60
CA PHE A 24 24.89 9.71 24.37
C PHE A 24 24.47 10.31 23.01
N THR A 25 24.42 9.48 21.96
CA THR A 25 23.94 9.91 20.63
C THR A 25 22.46 10.25 20.67
N LEU A 26 21.62 9.44 21.32
CA LEU A 26 20.17 9.70 21.41
C LEU A 26 19.86 10.95 22.24
N TYR A 27 20.58 11.17 23.35
CA TYR A 27 20.46 12.39 24.15
C TYR A 27 20.95 13.63 23.38
N GLY A 28 22.08 13.54 22.68
CA GLY A 28 22.57 14.64 21.84
C GLY A 28 21.67 14.95 20.64
N MET A 29 20.99 13.94 20.08
CA MET A 29 20.01 14.12 19.01
C MET A 29 18.73 14.78 19.52
N HIS A 30 18.28 14.42 20.72
CA HIS A 30 17.13 15.04 21.38
C HIS A 30 17.40 16.54 21.63
N GLU A 31 18.52 16.88 22.28
CA GLU A 31 18.92 18.28 22.48
C GLU A 31 19.07 19.04 21.15
N GLY A 32 19.60 18.41 20.11
CA GLY A 32 19.71 18.99 18.77
C GLY A 32 18.39 19.19 18.03
N ILE A 33 17.30 18.54 18.44
CA ILE A 33 15.95 18.76 17.90
C ILE A 33 15.25 19.85 18.71
N THR A 34 15.37 19.86 20.03
CA THR A 34 14.78 20.90 20.89
C THR A 34 15.48 22.25 20.76
N ALA A 35 16.75 22.28 20.34
CA ALA A 35 17.53 23.50 20.09
C ALA A 35 17.35 24.06 18.67
N ARG A 36 16.63 23.37 17.77
CA ARG A 36 16.28 23.93 16.45
C ARG A 36 15.19 24.97 16.65
N GLU A 37 15.57 26.24 16.55
CA GLU A 37 14.59 27.33 16.50
C GLU A 37 13.63 27.09 15.32
N LEU A 38 12.34 27.02 15.63
CA LEU A 38 11.30 27.02 14.60
C LEU A 38 11.44 28.33 13.82
N ASN A 39 11.64 28.24 12.51
CA ASN A 39 11.69 29.43 11.67
C ASN A 39 10.29 30.07 11.62
N MET A 40 10.06 31.03 12.52
CA MET A 40 8.77 31.68 12.73
C MET A 40 8.32 32.48 11.52
N GLU A 41 9.25 32.99 10.72
CA GLU A 41 8.94 33.71 9.50
C GLU A 41 8.37 32.77 8.43
N LYS A 42 9.01 31.60 8.24
CA LYS A 42 8.52 30.54 7.37
C LYS A 42 7.18 29.98 7.84
N PHE A 43 7.01 29.78 9.15
CA PHE A 43 5.75 29.33 9.73
C PHE A 43 4.62 30.34 9.52
N ARG A 44 4.86 31.63 9.79
CA ARG A 44 3.86 32.70 9.59
C ARG A 44 3.47 32.83 8.13
N LYS A 45 4.43 32.69 7.21
CA LYS A 45 4.13 32.68 5.77
C LYS A 45 3.20 31.53 5.40
N HIS A 46 3.52 30.30 5.82
CA HIS A 46 2.66 29.14 5.54
C HIS A 46 1.28 29.24 6.19
N LEU A 47 1.19 29.82 7.39
CA LEU A 47 -0.10 30.06 8.05
C LEU A 47 -0.94 31.09 7.30
N ASN A 48 -0.32 32.17 6.84
CA ASN A 48 -0.99 33.20 6.04
C ASN A 48 -1.43 32.67 4.67
N ASP A 49 -0.58 31.88 4.02
CA ASP A 49 -0.92 31.18 2.77
C ASP A 49 -2.15 30.28 3.01
N PHE A 50 -2.17 29.52 4.12
CA PHE A 50 -3.31 28.66 4.50
C PHE A 50 -4.60 29.44 4.78
N GLU A 51 -4.54 30.53 5.57
CA GLU A 51 -5.69 31.39 5.86
C GLU A 51 -6.28 32.03 4.60
N ASN A 52 -5.45 32.30 3.60
CA ASN A 52 -5.85 32.84 2.30
C ASN A 52 -6.18 31.75 1.25
N GLY A 53 -6.21 30.48 1.65
CA GLY A 53 -6.55 29.35 0.78
C GLY A 53 -5.47 28.98 -0.25
N ILE A 54 -4.24 29.47 -0.09
CA ILE A 54 -3.09 29.18 -0.93
C ILE A 54 -2.40 27.94 -0.37
N MET A 55 -2.58 26.79 -1.03
CA MET A 55 -1.93 25.56 -0.62
C MET A 55 -0.55 25.45 -1.28
N PRO A 56 0.53 25.17 -0.52
CA PRO A 56 1.84 24.94 -1.13
C PRO A 56 1.79 23.75 -2.09
N ASN A 57 2.48 23.87 -3.24
CA ASN A 57 2.61 22.87 -4.30
C ASN A 57 1.34 22.56 -5.12
N GLN A 58 0.35 23.45 -5.20
CA GLN A 58 -0.81 23.26 -6.09
C GLN A 58 -0.41 23.01 -7.55
N THR A 59 0.53 23.79 -8.09
CA THR A 59 0.97 23.66 -9.49
C THR A 59 1.81 22.40 -9.75
N GLN A 60 2.54 21.90 -8.75
CA GLN A 60 3.29 20.63 -8.87
C GLN A 60 2.35 19.42 -8.79
N LYS A 61 1.33 19.46 -7.91
CA LYS A 61 0.28 18.43 -7.88
C LYS A 61 -0.54 18.39 -9.16
N GLU A 62 -0.88 19.54 -9.73
CA GLU A 62 -1.61 19.63 -11.00
C GLU A 62 -0.78 19.14 -12.20
N GLN A 63 0.54 19.34 -12.20
CA GLN A 63 1.43 18.86 -13.27
C GLN A 63 1.80 17.37 -13.13
N GLU A 64 1.90 16.83 -11.91
CA GLU A 64 2.04 15.38 -11.67
C GLU A 64 0.72 14.61 -11.90
N GLN A 65 -0.44 15.24 -11.64
CA GLN A 65 -1.76 14.66 -11.93
C GLN A 65 -2.15 14.72 -13.42
N GLN A 66 -1.44 15.50 -14.25
CA GLN A 66 -1.78 15.68 -15.66
C GLN A 66 -1.33 14.55 -16.60
N LYS A 67 -0.74 13.46 -16.07
CA LYS A 67 -0.42 12.27 -16.89
C LYS A 67 -0.68 10.93 -16.21
N THR A 68 -1.60 10.88 -15.25
CA THR A 68 -2.17 9.59 -14.83
C THR A 68 -3.24 9.21 -15.84
N GLU A 69 -2.87 8.39 -16.83
CA GLU A 69 -3.86 7.67 -17.62
C GLU A 69 -4.76 6.90 -16.65
N THR A 70 -6.06 7.14 -16.72
CA THR A 70 -7.04 6.40 -15.93
C THR A 70 -7.00 4.95 -16.41
N LYS A 71 -6.38 4.06 -15.62
CA LYS A 71 -6.39 2.62 -15.89
C LYS A 71 -7.74 1.99 -15.57
N GLU A 72 -8.00 0.82 -16.17
CA GLU A 72 -9.27 0.12 -15.98
C GLU A 72 -9.46 -0.37 -14.55
N PHE A 73 -10.71 -0.33 -14.08
CA PHE A 73 -11.13 -1.00 -12.85
C PHE A 73 -11.41 -2.47 -13.14
N GLY A 74 -11.37 -3.33 -12.12
CA GLY A 74 -11.57 -4.75 -12.38
C GLY A 74 -11.25 -5.71 -11.27
N TRP A 75 -11.50 -6.97 -11.58
CA TRP A 75 -11.25 -8.13 -10.73
C TRP A 75 -9.93 -8.78 -11.08
N LEU A 76 -9.09 -9.00 -10.06
CA LEU A 76 -7.83 -9.70 -10.20
C LEU A 76 -7.89 -11.05 -9.50
N SER A 77 -7.79 -12.11 -10.29
CA SER A 77 -7.81 -13.49 -9.80
C SER A 77 -6.56 -13.84 -8.97
N PRO A 78 -6.63 -14.88 -8.12
CA PRO A 78 -5.46 -15.41 -7.40
C PRO A 78 -4.29 -15.83 -8.29
N THR A 79 -4.53 -16.08 -9.58
CA THR A 79 -3.48 -16.45 -10.54
C THR A 79 -2.91 -15.24 -11.28
N GLY A 80 -3.32 -14.02 -10.93
CA GLY A 80 -2.84 -12.78 -11.56
C GLY A 80 -3.52 -12.42 -12.88
N VAL A 81 -4.61 -13.10 -13.26
CA VAL A 81 -5.42 -12.74 -14.44
C VAL A 81 -6.37 -11.62 -14.06
N PHE A 82 -6.25 -10.48 -14.73
CA PHE A 82 -7.11 -9.32 -14.57
C PHE A 82 -8.31 -9.37 -15.51
N THR A 83 -9.48 -9.03 -14.99
CA THR A 83 -10.74 -8.92 -15.74
C THR A 83 -11.29 -7.53 -15.52
N GLU A 84 -11.31 -6.72 -16.57
CA GLU A 84 -11.87 -5.37 -16.53
C GLU A 84 -13.35 -5.39 -16.12
N SER A 85 -13.73 -4.43 -15.30
CA SER A 85 -15.08 -4.22 -14.81
C SER A 85 -15.30 -2.71 -14.67
N PRO A 86 -16.12 -2.09 -15.53
CA PRO A 86 -16.44 -0.67 -15.40
C PRO A 86 -16.93 -0.29 -14.00
N PHE A 87 -16.68 0.96 -13.61
CA PHE A 87 -17.11 1.47 -12.32
C PHE A 87 -18.62 1.26 -12.10
N GLY A 88 -18.99 0.75 -10.94
CA GLY A 88 -20.39 0.48 -10.58
C GLY A 88 -20.94 -0.87 -11.07
N THR A 89 -20.21 -1.60 -11.92
CA THR A 89 -20.64 -2.90 -12.47
C THR A 89 -19.97 -4.10 -11.79
N HIS A 90 -19.41 -3.90 -10.60
CA HIS A 90 -18.62 -4.93 -9.91
C HIS A 90 -19.41 -6.21 -9.62
N GLU A 91 -20.72 -6.10 -9.33
CA GLU A 91 -21.58 -7.29 -9.12
C GLU A 91 -21.83 -8.05 -10.42
N GLU A 92 -22.32 -7.36 -11.45
CA GLU A 92 -22.58 -7.98 -12.76
C GLU A 92 -21.32 -8.65 -13.34
N SER A 93 -20.17 -7.98 -13.25
CA SER A 93 -18.90 -8.57 -13.68
C SER A 93 -18.48 -9.78 -12.83
N ALA A 94 -18.82 -9.80 -11.53
CA ALA A 94 -18.58 -10.97 -10.68
C ALA A 94 -19.46 -12.15 -11.09
N GLU A 95 -20.74 -11.90 -11.38
CA GLU A 95 -21.66 -12.91 -11.92
C GLU A 95 -21.11 -13.52 -13.21
N GLN A 96 -20.71 -12.69 -14.16
CA GLN A 96 -20.12 -13.17 -15.41
C GLN A 96 -18.82 -13.96 -15.20
N ILE A 97 -17.99 -13.58 -14.23
CA ILE A 97 -16.77 -14.35 -13.88
C ILE A 97 -17.16 -15.71 -13.32
N CYS A 98 -18.14 -15.76 -12.41
CA CYS A 98 -18.63 -17.00 -11.82
C CYS A 98 -19.21 -17.94 -12.90
N GLU A 99 -20.02 -17.43 -13.82
CA GLU A 99 -20.57 -18.20 -14.93
C GLU A 99 -19.46 -18.74 -15.85
N ARG A 100 -18.56 -17.88 -16.31
CA ARG A 100 -17.47 -18.27 -17.22
C ARG A 100 -16.51 -19.27 -16.60
N LYS A 101 -16.30 -19.21 -15.29
CA LYS A 101 -15.42 -20.12 -14.55
C LYS A 101 -16.13 -21.38 -14.05
N GLY A 102 -17.44 -21.48 -14.22
CA GLY A 102 -18.25 -22.60 -13.72
C GLY A 102 -18.36 -22.64 -12.20
N PHE A 103 -18.30 -21.49 -11.52
CA PHE A 103 -18.40 -21.40 -10.07
C PHE A 103 -19.84 -21.33 -9.54
N THR A 104 -20.85 -21.30 -10.42
CA THR A 104 -22.26 -21.14 -10.04
C THR A 104 -22.73 -22.16 -9.00
N ASP A 105 -22.38 -23.45 -9.18
CA ASP A 105 -22.77 -24.50 -8.22
C ASP A 105 -22.05 -24.35 -6.87
N GLU A 106 -20.77 -23.99 -6.89
CA GLU A 106 -19.99 -23.72 -5.67
C GLU A 106 -20.56 -22.51 -4.91
N TYR A 107 -20.97 -21.48 -5.63
CA TYR A 107 -21.62 -20.29 -5.08
C TYR A 107 -22.93 -20.65 -4.39
N TRP A 108 -23.84 -21.36 -5.06
CA TRP A 108 -25.12 -21.76 -4.45
C TRP A 108 -24.93 -22.67 -3.24
N LYS A 109 -23.92 -23.54 -3.28
CA LYS A 109 -23.53 -24.33 -2.12
C LYS A 109 -23.06 -23.44 -0.96
N TRP A 110 -22.20 -22.48 -1.24
CA TRP A 110 -21.69 -21.53 -0.24
C TRP A 110 -22.81 -20.67 0.38
N VAL A 111 -23.75 -20.17 -0.43
CA VAL A 111 -24.94 -19.44 0.06
C VAL A 111 -25.76 -20.32 0.99
N LYS A 112 -26.03 -21.57 0.59
CA LYS A 112 -26.80 -22.53 1.40
C LYS A 112 -26.11 -22.90 2.73
N GLU A 113 -24.79 -23.04 2.71
CA GLU A 113 -23.99 -23.36 3.90
C GLU A 113 -23.85 -22.19 4.86
N SER A 114 -23.94 -20.95 4.36
CA SER A 114 -23.84 -19.72 5.18
C SER A 114 -25.07 -19.46 6.04
N GLY A 115 -26.18 -20.16 5.79
CA GLY A 115 -27.36 -20.18 6.68
C GLY A 115 -28.24 -18.92 6.65
N ASP A 116 -27.87 -17.90 5.87
CA ASP A 116 -28.60 -16.63 5.74
C ASP A 116 -29.50 -16.58 4.50
N ASN A 117 -30.54 -15.74 4.57
CA ASN A 117 -31.43 -15.44 3.45
C ASN A 117 -30.62 -14.93 2.25
N GLU A 118 -30.93 -15.43 1.04
CA GLU A 118 -30.27 -15.15 -0.26
C GLU A 118 -29.93 -13.67 -0.57
N ILE A 119 -30.52 -12.74 0.18
CA ILE A 119 -30.38 -11.28 0.04
C ILE A 119 -28.98 -10.77 0.49
N GLY A 120 -28.25 -11.53 1.33
CA GLY A 120 -27.00 -11.08 1.94
C GLY A 120 -25.70 -11.52 1.25
N HIS A 121 -25.76 -12.50 0.33
CA HIS A 121 -24.57 -13.14 -0.22
C HIS A 121 -24.49 -12.91 -1.72
N LEU A 122 -23.75 -11.89 -2.14
CA LEU A 122 -23.58 -11.56 -3.54
C LEU A 122 -22.42 -12.35 -4.18
N MET A 123 -22.40 -12.47 -5.52
CA MET A 123 -21.31 -13.17 -6.21
C MET A 123 -19.98 -12.42 -6.07
N ARG A 124 -20.02 -11.09 -5.93
CA ARG A 124 -18.85 -10.28 -5.54
C ARG A 124 -18.23 -10.76 -4.24
N ASP A 125 -19.06 -11.03 -3.24
CA ASP A 125 -18.61 -11.42 -1.91
C ASP A 125 -18.02 -12.85 -1.97
N PHE A 126 -18.68 -13.77 -2.68
CA PHE A 126 -18.15 -15.10 -2.96
C PHE A 126 -16.78 -15.08 -3.66
N LEU A 127 -16.60 -14.25 -4.69
CA LEU A 127 -15.32 -14.14 -5.39
C LEU A 127 -14.20 -13.67 -4.46
N SER A 128 -14.49 -12.70 -3.61
CA SER A 128 -13.51 -12.13 -2.67
C SER A 128 -13.22 -13.08 -1.50
N GLU A 129 -14.26 -13.57 -0.83
CA GLU A 129 -14.19 -14.33 0.42
C GLU A 129 -13.90 -15.82 0.22
N VAL A 130 -14.34 -16.41 -0.89
CA VAL A 130 -14.17 -17.84 -1.15
C VAL A 130 -13.09 -18.06 -2.20
N LYS A 131 -13.15 -17.35 -3.33
CA LYS A 131 -12.21 -17.56 -4.44
C LYS A 131 -10.94 -16.74 -4.32
N GLY A 132 -10.86 -15.75 -3.43
CA GLY A 132 -9.64 -14.96 -3.18
C GLY A 132 -9.31 -13.95 -4.26
N TYR A 133 -10.30 -13.53 -5.05
CA TYR A 133 -10.15 -12.42 -5.98
C TYR A 133 -9.99 -11.12 -5.20
N CYS A 134 -9.28 -10.15 -5.77
CA CYS A 134 -9.25 -8.79 -5.26
C CYS A 134 -9.83 -7.82 -6.30
N LEU A 135 -10.46 -6.76 -5.81
CA LEU A 135 -11.11 -5.74 -6.63
C LEU A 135 -10.26 -4.46 -6.64
N ILE A 136 -9.96 -3.97 -7.84
CA ILE A 136 -9.30 -2.67 -8.07
C ILE A 136 -10.40 -1.68 -8.48
N HIS A 137 -10.67 -0.66 -7.65
CA HIS A 137 -11.70 0.35 -7.91
C HIS A 137 -11.28 1.75 -7.44
N ASN A 138 -12.06 2.79 -7.75
CA ASN A 138 -11.88 4.14 -7.18
C ASN A 138 -13.26 4.73 -6.84
N PRO A 139 -13.77 4.55 -5.61
CA PRO A 139 -15.12 4.98 -5.24
C PRO A 139 -15.30 6.50 -5.16
N SER A 140 -14.23 7.27 -5.00
CA SER A 140 -14.31 8.72 -4.76
C SER A 140 -13.75 9.56 -5.90
N GLY A 141 -13.10 8.97 -6.91
CA GLY A 141 -12.44 9.67 -8.01
C GLY A 141 -11.16 10.43 -7.59
N TYR A 142 -11.13 10.99 -6.37
CA TYR A 142 -10.14 11.95 -5.89
C TYR A 142 -9.00 11.36 -5.05
N ALA A 143 -9.17 10.17 -4.46
CA ALA A 143 -8.24 9.61 -3.46
C ALA A 143 -7.34 8.48 -3.99
N GLY A 144 -7.25 8.33 -5.32
CA GLY A 144 -6.52 7.24 -5.97
C GLY A 144 -7.27 5.91 -5.96
N TYR A 145 -6.66 4.90 -6.56
CA TYR A 145 -7.22 3.56 -6.62
C TYR A 145 -7.20 2.88 -5.25
N ILE A 146 -8.19 2.05 -4.97
CA ILE A 146 -8.31 1.20 -3.78
C ILE A 146 -8.28 -0.25 -4.26
N VAL A 147 -7.54 -1.08 -3.53
CA VAL A 147 -7.50 -2.54 -3.74
C VAL A 147 -8.23 -3.16 -2.55
N THR A 148 -9.34 -3.82 -2.81
CA THR A 148 -10.15 -4.49 -1.79
C THR A 148 -9.94 -6.00 -1.89
N ASN A 149 -9.49 -6.63 -0.81
CA ASN A 149 -9.25 -8.07 -0.73
C ASN A 149 -9.70 -8.61 0.63
N MET A 150 -10.42 -9.74 0.63
CA MET A 150 -10.84 -10.43 1.87
C MET A 150 -9.85 -11.52 2.29
N LYS A 151 -9.08 -12.07 1.33
CA LYS A 151 -7.97 -13.00 1.59
C LYS A 151 -6.62 -12.32 1.44
N ALA A 152 -5.59 -12.92 2.03
CA ALA A 152 -4.21 -12.52 1.78
C ALA A 152 -3.90 -12.62 0.27
N LEU A 153 -3.29 -11.57 -0.28
CA LEU A 153 -2.92 -11.53 -1.69
C LEU A 153 -1.83 -12.56 -1.99
N THR A 154 -2.02 -13.29 -3.07
CA THR A 154 -1.01 -14.20 -3.62
C THR A 154 0.17 -13.42 -4.22
N LYS A 155 1.30 -14.10 -4.42
CA LYS A 155 2.44 -13.51 -5.14
C LYS A 155 2.06 -13.02 -6.55
N HIS A 156 1.28 -13.79 -7.30
CA HIS A 156 0.83 -13.38 -8.63
C HIS A 156 -0.02 -12.10 -8.61
N GLN A 157 -0.88 -11.95 -7.60
CA GLN A 157 -1.66 -10.73 -7.43
C GLN A 157 -0.77 -9.55 -7.06
N LYS A 158 0.17 -9.74 -6.13
CA LYS A 158 1.14 -8.71 -5.74
C LYS A 158 2.01 -8.25 -6.91
N ASP A 159 2.56 -9.18 -7.69
CA ASP A 159 3.36 -8.88 -8.87
C ASP A 159 2.56 -8.10 -9.92
N PHE A 160 1.29 -8.49 -10.15
CA PHE A 160 0.40 -7.74 -11.03
C PHE A 160 0.14 -6.33 -10.50
N LEU A 161 -0.24 -6.19 -9.23
CA LEU A 161 -0.56 -4.90 -8.62
C LEU A 161 0.64 -3.96 -8.61
N TYR A 162 1.83 -4.48 -8.31
CA TYR A 162 3.08 -3.72 -8.40
C TYR A 162 3.23 -3.10 -9.79
N ASN A 163 3.21 -3.92 -10.85
CA ASN A 163 3.36 -3.41 -12.22
C ASN A 163 2.20 -2.47 -12.60
N TYR A 164 0.98 -2.81 -12.21
CA TYR A 164 -0.20 -2.00 -12.47
C TYR A 164 -0.07 -0.57 -11.90
N PHE A 165 0.39 -0.42 -10.66
CA PHE A 165 0.61 0.88 -10.02
C PHE A 165 1.88 1.58 -10.52
N MET A 166 2.95 0.84 -10.84
CA MET A 166 4.16 1.40 -11.45
C MET A 166 3.87 2.04 -12.81
N ASP A 167 3.07 1.38 -13.65
CA ASP A 167 2.67 1.90 -14.97
C ASP A 167 1.85 3.20 -14.85
N MET A 168 1.08 3.36 -13.78
CA MET A 168 0.35 4.59 -13.49
C MET A 168 1.24 5.70 -12.90
N GLY A 169 2.51 5.41 -12.64
CA GLY A 169 3.42 6.32 -11.94
C GLY A 169 3.18 6.39 -10.43
N ASP A 170 2.28 5.59 -9.86
CA ASP A 170 2.02 5.53 -8.42
C ASP A 170 2.98 4.55 -7.73
N ARG A 171 4.25 4.96 -7.69
CA ARG A 171 5.32 4.15 -7.08
C ARG A 171 5.08 3.88 -5.61
N PHE A 172 4.55 4.85 -4.86
CA PHE A 172 4.28 4.68 -3.44
C PHE A 172 3.28 3.55 -3.20
N LYS A 173 2.23 3.48 -4.02
CA LYS A 173 1.26 2.38 -3.94
C LYS A 173 1.82 1.07 -4.45
N ALA A 174 2.62 1.08 -5.52
CA ALA A 174 3.27 -0.13 -6.03
C ALA A 174 4.14 -0.81 -4.96
N GLU A 175 4.96 -0.04 -4.24
CA GLU A 175 5.86 -0.55 -3.21
C GLU A 175 5.13 -1.25 -2.04
N GLN A 176 3.82 -1.01 -1.86
CA GLN A 176 3.00 -1.73 -0.88
C GLN A 176 2.81 -3.22 -1.24
N PHE A 177 3.08 -3.61 -2.49
CA PHE A 177 2.88 -4.96 -3.00
C PHE A 177 4.20 -5.70 -3.23
N VAL A 178 5.35 -5.13 -2.83
CA VAL A 178 6.64 -5.83 -2.85
C VAL A 178 6.76 -6.73 -1.63
N GLU A 179 7.22 -7.97 -1.81
CA GLU A 179 7.57 -8.90 -0.71
C GLU A 179 9.01 -8.74 -0.24
#